data_AF-A0A1V9FDA9-F1
#
_entry.id   AF-A0A1V9FDA9-F1
#
_cell.length_a   1.000
_cell.length_b   1.000
_cell.length_c   1.000
_cell.angle_alpha   90.00
_cell.angle_beta   90.00
_cell.angle_gamma   90.00
#
_symmetry.space_group_name_H-M   'P 1'
#
loop_
_entity.id
_entity.type
_entity.pdbx_description
1 polymer ?
#
loop_
_entity_poly.entity_id
_entity_poly.type
_entity_poly.pdbx_seq_one_letter_code
_entity_poly.pdbx_strand_id
1 'polypeptide(L)'
;MTLKAFYRKYSIWAAVLNTVGIVLFLVYNQYENNWLIYVGNMLFVAVVLTGVIRGYHRVHDTASLRSSSMMGIKITIYGILLAVVMAAVVLVINSMFQGLNDGSNPPQSGRGDVLFHIFSNTIGSNAVLGALASVLGATVVKKNQKNEHGKTLY
;
A
#
# COMPACT_ATOMS: atom_id res chain seq x y z
N MET A 1 -1.22 -21.39 9.63
CA MET A 1 -1.56 -19.95 9.71
C MET A 1 -2.91 -19.75 9.05
N THR A 2 -3.88 -19.17 9.74
CA THR A 2 -5.25 -18.95 9.23
C THR A 2 -5.26 -17.90 8.11
N LEU A 3 -6.27 -17.95 7.23
CA LEU A 3 -6.45 -16.96 6.15
C LEU A 3 -6.48 -15.52 6.70
N LYS A 4 -7.14 -15.33 7.85
CA LYS A 4 -7.20 -14.06 8.59
C LYS A 4 -5.81 -13.53 8.96
N ALA A 5 -4.95 -14.39 9.50
CA ALA A 5 -3.58 -14.01 9.86
C ALA A 5 -2.73 -13.68 8.63
N PHE A 6 -2.99 -14.35 7.49
CA PHE A 6 -2.33 -14.02 6.22
C PHE A 6 -2.69 -12.60 5.78
N TYR A 7 -3.98 -12.26 5.69
CA TYR A 7 -4.42 -10.90 5.31
C TYR A 7 -3.78 -9.84 6.19
N ARG A 8 -3.85 -10.04 7.51
CA ARG A 8 -3.29 -9.11 8.49
C ARG A 8 -1.78 -8.91 8.29
N LYS A 9 -1.02 -9.98 8.04
CA LYS A 9 0.42 -9.89 7.82
C LYS A 9 0.75 -9.00 6.62
N TYR A 10 0.14 -9.25 5.46
CA TYR A 10 0.45 -8.49 4.24
C TYR A 10 -0.06 -7.04 4.30
N SER A 11 -1.22 -6.81 4.92
CA SER A 11 -1.72 -5.44 5.13
C SER A 11 -0.84 -4.63 6.07
N ILE A 12 -0.27 -5.24 7.12
CA ILE A 12 0.72 -4.57 8.00
C ILE A 12 1.98 -4.23 7.21
N TRP A 13 2.54 -5.18 6.45
CA TRP A 13 3.74 -4.91 5.64
C TRP A 13 3.51 -3.81 4.61
N ALA A 14 2.34 -3.80 3.95
CA ALA A 14 2.00 -2.77 2.98
C ALA A 14 1.90 -1.39 3.64
N ALA A 15 1.23 -1.31 4.79
CA ALA A 15 1.12 -0.07 5.56
C ALA A 15 2.49 0.44 6.03
N VAL A 16 3.31 -0.42 6.64
CA VAL A 16 4.64 -0.05 7.14
C VAL A 16 5.51 0.50 6.01
N LEU A 17 5.56 -0.18 4.87
CA LEU A 17 6.40 0.27 3.74
C LEU A 17 5.88 1.57 3.10
N ASN A 18 4.56 1.77 3.04
CA ASN A 18 4.01 3.04 2.62
C ASN A 18 4.39 4.18 3.57
N THR A 19 4.32 3.92 4.88
CA THR A 19 4.69 4.89 5.92
C THR A 19 6.17 5.28 5.86
N VAL A 20 7.07 4.39 5.46
CA VAL A 20 8.50 4.73 5.25
C VAL A 20 8.65 5.86 4.23
N GLY A 21 7.91 5.82 3.11
CA GLY A 21 7.92 6.89 2.11
C GLY A 21 7.45 8.24 2.67
N ILE A 22 6.41 8.21 3.51
CA ILE A 22 5.88 9.40 4.19
C ILE A 22 6.89 9.96 5.21
N VAL A 23 7.54 9.10 6.00
CA VAL A 23 8.57 9.52 6.97
C VAL A 23 9.74 10.19 6.23
N LEU A 24 10.22 9.59 5.14
CA LEU A 24 11.30 10.17 4.34
C LEU A 24 10.88 11.54 3.76
N PHE A 25 9.67 11.64 3.22
CA PHE A 25 9.14 12.92 2.74
C PHE A 25 9.17 14.01 3.83
N LEU A 26 8.72 13.68 5.05
CA LEU A 26 8.69 14.62 6.17
C LEU A 26 10.09 14.99 6.69
N VAL A 27 11.06 14.07 6.62
CA VAL A 27 12.45 14.33 7.02
C VAL A 27 13.14 15.26 6.03
N TYR A 28 12.93 15.07 4.72
CA TYR A 28 13.58 15.88 3.69
C TYR A 28 12.87 17.21 3.41
N ASN A 29 11.63 17.41 3.91
CA ASN A 29 10.80 18.63 3.96
C ASN A 29 10.96 19.64 2.79
N GLN A 30 11.20 19.16 1.59
CA GLN A 30 11.31 19.95 0.37
C GLN A 30 10.17 19.52 -0.55
N TYR A 31 9.45 20.49 -1.10
CA TYR A 31 8.32 20.23 -2.00
C TYR A 31 8.75 19.44 -3.26
N GLU A 32 10.01 19.58 -3.66
CA GLU A 32 10.63 18.81 -4.75
C GLU A 32 10.67 17.30 -4.47
N ASN A 33 10.63 16.89 -3.19
CA ASN A 33 10.72 15.50 -2.77
C ASN A 33 9.38 14.77 -2.70
N ASN A 34 8.31 15.31 -3.31
CA ASN A 34 7.01 14.63 -3.45
C ASN A 34 7.12 13.23 -4.11
N TRP A 35 8.17 13.00 -4.93
CA TRP A 35 8.46 11.69 -5.51
C TRP A 35 8.61 10.56 -4.46
N LEU A 36 9.04 10.87 -3.22
CA LEU A 36 9.18 9.90 -2.13
C LEU A 36 7.85 9.28 -1.68
N ILE A 37 6.75 10.04 -1.75
CA ILE A 37 5.41 9.52 -1.43
C ILE A 37 5.01 8.47 -2.48
N TYR A 38 5.31 8.72 -3.76
CA TYR A 38 5.05 7.76 -4.83
C TYR A 38 5.91 6.49 -4.71
N VAL A 39 7.14 6.60 -4.19
CA VAL A 39 7.95 5.42 -3.86
C VAL A 39 7.26 4.58 -2.77
N GLY A 40 6.69 5.21 -1.74
CA GLY A 40 5.86 4.53 -0.73
C GLY A 40 4.70 3.76 -1.34
N ASN A 41 3.97 4.40 -2.27
CA ASN A 41 2.86 3.75 -2.99
C ASN A 41 3.34 2.56 -3.84
N MET A 42 4.49 2.68 -4.53
CA MET A 42 5.05 1.57 -5.31
C MET A 42 5.40 0.37 -4.42
N LEU A 43 5.95 0.62 -3.23
CA LEU A 43 6.21 -0.43 -2.25
C LEU A 43 4.92 -1.08 -1.74
N PHE A 44 3.88 -0.28 -1.47
CA PHE A 44 2.55 -0.78 -1.09
C PHE A 44 2.01 -1.77 -2.15
N VAL A 45 2.06 -1.38 -3.42
CA VAL A 45 1.63 -2.17 -4.57
C VAL A 45 2.42 -3.47 -4.69
N ALA A 46 3.74 -3.42 -4.53
CA ALA A 46 4.59 -4.60 -4.56
C ALA A 46 4.21 -5.63 -3.48
N VAL A 47 3.86 -5.17 -2.27
CA VAL A 47 3.38 -6.05 -1.19
C VAL A 47 2.03 -6.67 -1.54
N VAL A 48 1.10 -5.91 -2.09
CA VAL A 48 -0.21 -6.43 -2.51
C VAL A 48 -0.04 -7.51 -3.58
N LEU A 49 0.77 -7.27 -4.62
CA LEU A 49 1.09 -8.25 -5.65
C LEU A 49 1.70 -9.53 -5.05
N THR A 50 2.71 -9.37 -4.20
CA THR A 50 3.36 -10.50 -3.51
C THR A 50 2.36 -11.28 -2.66
N GLY A 51 1.44 -10.58 -1.99
CA GLY A 51 0.37 -11.16 -1.19
C GLY A 51 -0.62 -11.98 -2.02
N VAL A 52 -0.99 -11.50 -3.21
CA VAL A 52 -1.87 -12.23 -4.14
C VAL A 52 -1.18 -13.48 -4.68
N ILE A 53 0.07 -13.37 -5.14
CA ILE A 53 0.83 -14.51 -5.69
C ILE A 53 1.04 -15.59 -4.64
N ARG A 54 1.55 -15.23 -3.45
CA ARG A 54 1.75 -16.19 -2.35
C ARG A 54 0.43 -16.71 -1.79
N GLY A 55 -0.61 -15.89 -1.80
CA GLY A 55 -1.95 -16.27 -1.37
C GLY A 55 -2.54 -17.35 -2.26
N TYR A 56 -2.34 -17.22 -3.57
CA TYR A 56 -2.76 -18.22 -4.53
C TYR A 56 -2.07 -19.56 -4.33
N HIS A 57 -0.73 -19.59 -4.25
CA HIS A 57 0.01 -20.86 -4.03
C HIS A 57 -0.42 -21.58 -2.75
N ARG A 58 -0.96 -20.86 -1.77
CA ARG A 58 -1.45 -21.43 -0.51
C ARG A 58 -2.83 -22.08 -0.61
N VAL A 59 -3.68 -21.64 -1.55
CA VAL A 59 -5.07 -22.12 -1.69
C VAL A 59 -5.16 -23.27 -2.72
N HIS A 60 -4.02 -23.85 -3.13
CA HIS A 60 -3.91 -25.00 -4.03
C HIS A 60 -4.73 -24.86 -5.33
N ASP A 61 -4.20 -24.10 -6.31
CA ASP A 61 -4.52 -24.03 -7.77
C ASP A 61 -5.99 -24.12 -8.24
N THR A 62 -6.95 -24.06 -7.34
CA THR A 62 -8.39 -24.16 -7.60
C THR A 62 -9.08 -22.81 -7.40
N ALA A 63 -8.32 -21.81 -6.91
CA ALA A 63 -8.81 -20.47 -6.71
C ALA A 63 -9.17 -19.82 -8.05
N SER A 64 -10.47 -19.54 -8.22
CA SER A 64 -10.96 -18.77 -9.36
C SER A 64 -10.34 -17.36 -9.38
N LEU A 65 -10.23 -16.77 -10.57
CA LEU A 65 -9.70 -15.40 -10.75
C LEU A 65 -10.39 -14.39 -9.83
N ARG A 66 -11.72 -14.57 -9.63
CA ARG A 66 -12.55 -13.75 -8.76
C ARG A 66 -12.16 -13.90 -7.28
N SER A 67 -11.80 -15.10 -6.84
CA SER A 67 -11.36 -15.37 -5.47
C SER A 67 -10.00 -14.71 -5.20
N SER A 68 -9.05 -14.84 -6.12
CA SER A 68 -7.71 -14.25 -6.00
C SER A 68 -7.72 -12.72 -6.09
N SER A 69 -8.57 -12.12 -6.95
CA SER A 69 -8.71 -10.67 -7.00
C SER A 69 -9.37 -10.12 -5.72
N MET A 70 -10.42 -10.79 -5.22
CA MET A 70 -11.07 -10.41 -3.95
C MET A 70 -10.10 -10.52 -2.76
N MET A 71 -9.16 -11.48 -2.81
CA MET A 71 -8.08 -11.61 -1.85
C MET A 71 -7.19 -10.36 -1.83
N GLY A 72 -6.74 -9.90 -3.01
CA GLY A 72 -5.94 -8.69 -3.15
C GLY A 72 -6.67 -7.43 -2.70
N ILE A 73 -7.95 -7.28 -3.09
CA ILE A 73 -8.79 -6.14 -2.67
C ILE A 73 -8.90 -6.07 -1.14
N LYS A 74 -9.10 -7.21 -0.46
CA LYS A 74 -9.12 -7.25 1.01
C LYS A 74 -7.80 -6.77 1.61
N ILE A 75 -6.67 -7.23 1.08
CA ILE A 75 -5.33 -6.80 1.54
C ILE A 75 -5.18 -5.29 1.36
N THR A 76 -5.59 -4.76 0.21
CA THR A 76 -5.57 -3.32 -0.11
C THR A 76 -6.42 -2.52 0.86
N ILE A 77 -7.68 -2.90 1.10
CA ILE A 77 -8.58 -2.17 2.01
C ILE A 77 -8.01 -2.13 3.43
N TYR A 78 -7.61 -3.27 3.98
CA TYR A 78 -7.00 -3.31 5.32
C TYR A 78 -5.65 -2.59 5.37
N GLY A 79 -4.87 -2.65 4.29
CA GLY A 79 -3.60 -1.97 4.16
C GLY A 79 -3.75 -0.45 4.16
N ILE A 80 -4.72 0.08 3.40
CA ILE A 80 -5.02 1.53 3.36
C ILE A 80 -5.50 2.02 4.72
N LEU A 81 -6.43 1.31 5.36
CA LEU A 81 -6.90 1.69 6.69
C LEU A 81 -5.75 1.77 7.70
N LEU A 82 -4.85 0.79 7.71
CA LEU A 82 -3.66 0.82 8.54
C LEU A 82 -2.67 1.93 8.14
N ALA A 83 -2.45 2.14 6.83
CA ALA A 83 -1.55 3.16 6.32
C ALA A 83 -2.02 4.57 6.69
N VAL A 84 -3.33 4.83 6.63
CA VAL A 84 -3.95 6.10 7.05
C VAL A 84 -3.73 6.33 8.54
N VAL A 85 -3.97 5.32 9.38
CA VAL A 85 -3.73 5.42 10.82
C VAL A 85 -2.25 5.66 11.12
N MET A 86 -1.33 4.94 10.45
CA MET A 86 0.11 5.14 10.64
C MET A 86 0.57 6.51 10.13
N ALA A 87 0.07 6.97 8.99
CA ALA A 87 0.34 8.31 8.47
C ALA A 87 -0.12 9.40 9.47
N ALA A 88 -1.31 9.25 10.06
CA ALA A 88 -1.81 10.16 11.08
C ALA A 88 -0.89 10.18 12.32
N VAL A 89 -0.44 9.01 12.80
CA VAL A 89 0.50 8.92 13.93
C VAL A 89 1.83 9.61 13.60
N VAL A 90 2.41 9.35 12.42
CA VAL A 90 3.66 9.97 11.99
C VAL A 90 3.52 11.50 11.90
N LEU A 91 2.38 12.00 11.42
CA LEU A 91 2.10 13.43 11.33
C LEU A 91 1.96 14.08 12.71
N VAL A 92 1.31 13.41 13.67
CA VAL A 92 1.22 13.88 15.06
C VAL A 92 2.60 13.92 15.72
N ILE A 93 3.41 12.87 15.50
CA ILE A 93 4.79 12.83 15.99
C ILE A 93 5.59 13.99 15.38
N ASN A 94 5.54 14.15 14.05
CA ASN A 94 6.27 15.21 13.38
C ASN A 94 5.84 16.61 13.86
N SER A 95 4.56 16.83 14.13
CA SER A 95 4.07 18.12 14.66
C SER A 95 4.55 18.40 16.09
N MET A 96 4.75 17.36 16.91
CA MET A 96 5.34 17.49 18.25
C MET A 96 6.84 17.79 18.18
N PHE A 97 7.58 17.17 17.25
CA PHE A 97 9.03 17.38 17.11
C PHE A 97 9.40 18.69 16.41
N GLN A 98 8.67 19.09 15.38
CA GLN A 98 8.90 20.35 14.67
C GLN A 98 8.35 21.57 15.44
N GLY A 99 7.51 21.35 16.46
CA GLY A 99 7.04 22.39 17.37
C GLY A 99 6.18 23.48 16.71
N LEU A 100 5.47 24.22 17.54
CA LEU A 100 4.76 25.47 17.20
C LEU A 100 5.72 26.63 16.87
N ASN A 101 6.96 26.36 16.44
CA ASN A 101 8.07 27.28 16.64
C ASN A 101 8.85 27.59 15.35
N ASP A 102 8.13 28.01 14.31
CA ASP A 102 8.74 28.64 13.14
C ASP A 102 8.05 30.01 12.91
N GLY A 103 8.31 30.93 13.84
CA GLY A 103 7.88 32.34 13.75
C GLY A 103 8.56 33.13 12.62
N SER A 104 9.44 32.49 11.85
CA SER A 104 10.15 33.04 10.69
C SER A 104 9.55 32.66 9.34
N ASN A 105 8.59 31.74 9.30
CA ASN A 105 7.87 31.39 8.07
C ASN A 105 6.47 32.00 8.09
N PRO A 106 6.04 32.71 7.02
CA PRO A 106 4.73 33.35 6.97
C PRO A 106 3.62 32.32 7.25
N PRO A 107 2.48 32.76 7.84
CA PRO A 107 1.48 31.87 8.42
C PRO A 107 1.09 30.80 7.41
N GLN A 108 1.46 29.54 7.70
CA GLN A 108 1.20 28.38 6.86
C GLN A 108 -0.33 28.15 6.76
N SER A 109 -0.95 28.79 5.79
CA SER A 109 -2.20 28.36 5.17
C SER A 109 -2.07 26.97 4.52
N GLY A 110 -0.86 26.38 4.48
CA GLY A 110 -0.54 25.09 3.86
C GLY A 110 -0.54 23.85 4.76
N ARG A 111 -0.80 23.94 6.07
CA ARG A 111 -0.79 22.74 6.94
C ARG A 111 -1.94 21.78 6.62
N GLY A 112 -3.12 22.35 6.33
CA GLY A 112 -4.26 21.60 5.80
C GLY A 112 -4.00 21.02 4.42
N ASP A 113 -3.22 21.72 3.59
CA ASP A 113 -2.84 21.28 2.24
C ASP A 113 -1.90 20.07 2.28
N VAL A 114 -0.89 20.07 3.16
CA VAL A 114 0.00 18.91 3.35
C VAL A 114 -0.73 17.69 3.89
N LEU A 115 -1.62 17.88 4.88
CA LEU A 115 -2.46 16.80 5.41
C LEU A 115 -3.37 16.22 4.33
N PHE A 116 -4.07 17.09 3.61
CA PHE A 116 -4.95 16.69 2.52
C PHE A 116 -4.15 15.99 1.42
N HIS A 117 -2.96 16.47 1.06
CA HIS A 117 -2.09 15.86 0.07
C HIS A 117 -1.67 14.45 0.50
N ILE A 118 -1.16 14.26 1.72
CA ILE A 118 -0.70 12.95 2.21
C ILE A 118 -1.88 11.97 2.31
N PHE A 119 -3.02 12.38 2.87
CA PHE A 119 -4.18 11.49 2.99
C PHE A 119 -4.83 11.18 1.64
N SER A 120 -5.03 12.17 0.78
CA SER A 120 -5.61 11.99 -0.55
C SER A 120 -4.72 11.09 -1.41
N ASN A 121 -3.40 11.29 -1.36
CA ASN A 121 -2.45 10.43 -2.05
C ASN A 121 -2.45 9.00 -1.46
N THR A 122 -2.35 8.88 -0.14
CA THR A 122 -2.33 7.56 0.54
C THR A 122 -3.60 6.76 0.30
N ILE A 123 -4.77 7.40 0.29
CA ILE A 123 -6.05 6.71 0.06
C ILE A 123 -6.27 6.51 -1.43
N GLY A 124 -6.26 7.60 -2.21
CA GLY A 124 -6.60 7.59 -3.63
C GLY A 124 -5.62 6.75 -4.45
N SER A 125 -4.32 7.04 -4.35
CA SER A 125 -3.32 6.34 -5.15
C SER A 125 -3.20 4.86 -4.75
N ASN A 126 -3.17 4.53 -3.46
CA ASN A 126 -3.10 3.12 -3.05
C ASN A 126 -4.40 2.35 -3.29
N ALA A 127 -5.57 2.99 -3.27
CA ALA A 127 -6.82 2.34 -3.67
C ALA A 127 -6.79 1.94 -5.14
N VAL A 128 -6.45 2.88 -6.03
CA VAL A 128 -6.38 2.63 -7.48
C VAL A 128 -5.29 1.62 -7.79
N LEU A 129 -4.06 1.86 -7.32
CA LEU A 129 -2.92 0.99 -7.62
C LEU A 129 -3.05 -0.38 -6.95
N GLY A 130 -3.58 -0.45 -5.73
CA GLY A 130 -3.85 -1.71 -5.04
C GLY A 130 -4.95 -2.53 -5.70
N ALA A 131 -6.00 -1.88 -6.23
CA ALA A 131 -7.01 -2.55 -7.04
C ALA A 131 -6.40 -3.09 -8.35
N LEU A 132 -5.61 -2.29 -9.06
CA LEU A 132 -4.91 -2.73 -10.27
C LEU A 132 -3.96 -3.91 -9.98
N ALA A 133 -3.17 -3.83 -8.92
CA ALA A 133 -2.33 -4.93 -8.45
C ALA A 133 -3.11 -6.21 -8.16
N SER A 134 -4.29 -6.09 -7.54
CA SER A 134 -5.12 -7.27 -7.24
C SER A 134 -5.59 -7.98 -8.52
N VAL A 135 -5.96 -7.22 -9.55
CA VAL A 135 -6.44 -7.77 -10.82
C VAL A 135 -5.27 -8.33 -11.61
N LEU A 136 -4.16 -7.59 -11.73
CA LEU A 136 -2.96 -8.04 -12.44
C LEU A 136 -2.32 -9.27 -11.79
N GLY A 137 -2.23 -9.28 -10.46
CA GLY A 137 -1.75 -10.44 -9.72
C GLY A 137 -2.60 -11.68 -10.00
N ALA A 138 -3.93 -11.53 -10.00
CA ALA A 138 -4.84 -12.65 -10.29
C ALA A 138 -4.77 -13.13 -11.76
N THR A 139 -4.59 -12.23 -12.73
CA THR A 139 -4.47 -12.61 -14.14
C THR A 139 -3.15 -13.32 -14.44
N VAL A 140 -2.02 -12.82 -13.91
CA VAL A 140 -0.70 -13.44 -14.07
C VAL A 140 -0.70 -14.86 -13.50
N VAL A 141 -1.21 -14.99 -12.28
CA VAL A 141 -1.35 -16.27 -11.60
C VAL A 141 -2.19 -17.26 -12.41
N LYS A 142 -3.36 -16.85 -12.91
CA LYS A 142 -4.23 -17.72 -13.72
C LYS A 142 -3.61 -18.09 -15.07
N LYS A 143 -2.83 -17.19 -15.67
CA LYS A 143 -2.09 -17.48 -16.91
C LYS A 143 -1.02 -18.55 -16.67
N ASN A 144 -0.31 -18.47 -15.55
CA ASN A 144 0.70 -19.48 -15.18
C ASN A 144 0.07 -20.86 -14.97
N GLN A 145 -1.11 -20.92 -14.31
CA GLN A 145 -1.84 -22.18 -14.14
C GLN A 145 -2.16 -22.89 -15.47
N LYS A 146 -2.60 -22.13 -16.49
CA LYS A 146 -2.91 -22.70 -17.81
C LYS A 146 -1.67 -23.27 -18.51
N ASN A 147 -0.52 -22.63 -18.33
CA ASN A 147 0.73 -23.09 -18.93
C ASN A 147 1.26 -24.37 -18.26
N GLU A 148 1.06 -24.54 -16.95
CA GLU A 148 1.49 -25.75 -16.23
C GLU A 148 0.59 -26.95 -16.51
N HIS A 149 -0.74 -26.77 -16.52
CA HIS A 149 -1.68 -27.84 -16.89
C HIS A 149 -1.51 -28.31 -18.35
N GLY A 150 -1.11 -27.41 -19.26
CA GLY A 150 -0.82 -27.77 -20.64
C GLY A 150 0.45 -28.61 -20.83
N LYS A 151 1.40 -28.53 -19.88
CA LYS A 151 2.65 -29.30 -19.94
C LYS A 151 2.52 -30.74 -19.43
N THR A 152 1.53 -31.04 -18.58
CA THR A 152 1.31 -32.39 -18.05
C THR A 152 0.48 -33.29 -18.97
N LEU A 153 0.04 -32.79 -20.13
CA LEU A 153 -0.77 -33.52 -21.12
C LEU A 153 0.06 -34.08 -22.28
N TYR A 154 1.39 -33.98 -22.22
CA TYR A 154 2.31 -34.55 -23.20
C TYR A 154 3.31 -35.50 -22.54
#